data_AF-A0A398A9Q8-F1
#
_entry.id   AF-A0A398A9Q8-F1
#
_cell.length_a   1.000
_cell.length_b   1.000
_cell.length_c   1.000
_cell.angle_alpha   90.00
_cell.angle_beta   90.00
_cell.angle_gamma   90.00
#
_symmetry.space_group_name_H-M   'P 1'
#
loop_
_entity.id
_entity.type
_entity.pdbx_description
1 polymer ?
#
loop_
_entity_poly.entity_id
_entity_poly.type
_entity_poly.pdbx_seq_one_letter_code
_entity_poly.pdbx_strand_id
1 'polypeptide(L)'
;MRNWGLQVPANCILCNVAEERRQHLFFECSFRSEVWAFFFSRLSLNPPALFEDKLRWLRNPTSDEFVRLITKLVFQASLYYIWKERNSRIHNQSFRPAQAVILEMKQIIQARLDPLSRVHNSRRVDTTVLGTWLGLF
;
A
#
# COMPACT_ATOMS: atom_id res chain seq x y z
N MET A 1 -14.38 0.23 -16.16
CA MET A 1 -13.93 1.26 -17.12
C MET A 1 -14.31 0.92 -18.56
N ARG A 2 -14.06 -0.30 -19.06
CA ARG A 2 -14.62 -0.71 -20.38
C ARG A 2 -16.15 -0.66 -20.42
N ASN A 3 -16.81 -1.08 -19.34
CA ASN A 3 -18.27 -0.95 -19.18
C ASN A 3 -18.76 0.51 -19.13
N TRP A 4 -17.84 1.49 -19.05
CA TRP A 4 -18.16 2.92 -19.13
C TRP A 4 -17.79 3.52 -20.50
N GLY A 5 -17.55 2.68 -21.52
CA GLY A 5 -17.22 3.12 -22.88
C GLY A 5 -15.77 3.60 -23.10
N LEU A 6 -14.92 3.53 -22.07
CA LEU A 6 -13.52 3.95 -22.17
C LEU A 6 -12.67 2.87 -22.88
N GLN A 7 -11.87 3.31 -23.85
CA GLN A 7 -10.89 2.48 -24.54
C GLN A 7 -9.66 2.24 -23.64
N VAL A 8 -9.74 1.21 -22.80
CA VAL A 8 -8.65 0.77 -21.92
C VAL A 8 -8.26 -0.68 -22.25
N PRO A 9 -6.96 -1.03 -22.15
CA PRO A 9 -6.48 -2.37 -22.49
C PRO A 9 -7.24 -3.50 -21.80
N ALA A 10 -7.31 -4.63 -22.49
CA ALA A 10 -7.84 -5.89 -21.95
C ALA A 10 -7.04 -6.35 -20.72
N ASN A 11 -5.72 -6.27 -20.85
CA ASN A 11 -4.80 -6.68 -19.81
C ASN A 11 -4.53 -5.54 -18.82
N CYS A 12 -4.14 -5.89 -17.61
CA CYS A 12 -3.73 -4.93 -16.60
C CYS A 12 -2.50 -4.15 -17.08
N ILE A 13 -2.62 -2.83 -17.18
CA ILE A 13 -1.54 -1.93 -17.64
C ILE A 13 -0.31 -1.93 -16.71
N LEU A 14 -0.44 -2.45 -15.48
CA LEU A 14 0.67 -2.49 -14.53
C LEU A 14 1.65 -3.63 -14.84
N CYS A 15 1.14 -4.83 -15.15
CA CYS A 15 1.95 -6.03 -15.38
C CYS A 15 1.89 -6.58 -16.81
N ASN A 16 0.85 -6.24 -17.58
CA ASN A 16 0.56 -6.74 -18.92
C ASN A 16 0.39 -8.27 -19.06
N VAL A 17 0.14 -8.99 -17.95
CA VAL A 17 0.07 -10.47 -17.94
C VAL A 17 -1.36 -11.04 -17.97
N ALA A 18 -2.30 -10.43 -17.24
CA ALA A 18 -3.65 -10.96 -17.10
C ALA A 18 -4.71 -9.88 -17.26
N GLU A 19 -5.96 -10.29 -17.46
CA GLU A 19 -7.09 -9.37 -17.57
C GLU A 19 -7.21 -8.50 -16.31
N GLU A 20 -7.41 -7.19 -16.50
CA GLU A 20 -7.63 -6.30 -15.37
C GLU A 20 -8.98 -6.57 -14.70
N ARG A 21 -8.93 -7.08 -13.47
CA ARG A 21 -10.05 -7.18 -12.54
C ARG A 21 -9.64 -6.60 -11.20
N ARG A 22 -10.61 -6.22 -10.35
CA ARG A 22 -10.33 -5.72 -8.97
C ARG A 22 -9.42 -6.68 -8.20
N GLN A 23 -9.72 -7.97 -8.27
CA GLN A 23 -8.92 -9.02 -7.66
C GLN A 23 -7.51 -9.01 -8.27
N HIS A 24 -7.35 -9.03 -9.59
CA HIS A 24 -6.02 -8.98 -10.18
C HIS A 24 -5.22 -7.73 -9.77
N LEU A 25 -5.78 -6.54 -9.99
CA LEU A 25 -5.13 -5.25 -9.77
C LEU A 25 -4.59 -5.07 -8.35
N PHE A 26 -5.36 -5.49 -7.35
CA PHE A 26 -5.02 -5.28 -5.95
C PHE A 26 -4.55 -6.56 -5.24
N PHE A 27 -4.67 -7.75 -5.86
CA PHE A 27 -4.41 -9.03 -5.20
C PHE A 27 -3.44 -9.98 -5.86
N GLU A 28 -3.31 -9.95 -7.18
CA GLU A 28 -2.53 -10.97 -7.92
C GLU A 28 -1.48 -10.34 -8.85
N CYS A 29 -1.62 -9.05 -9.15
CA CYS A 29 -0.71 -8.33 -10.03
C CYS A 29 0.72 -8.36 -9.48
N SER A 30 1.69 -8.65 -10.36
CA SER A 30 3.12 -8.68 -10.01
C SER A 30 3.63 -7.32 -9.52
N PHE A 31 3.25 -6.23 -10.21
CA PHE A 31 3.59 -4.87 -9.81
C PHE A 31 3.11 -4.54 -8.39
N ARG A 32 1.85 -4.88 -8.09
CA ARG A 32 1.31 -4.76 -6.73
C ARG A 32 2.11 -5.61 -5.75
N SER A 33 2.47 -6.83 -6.14
CA SER A 33 3.17 -7.78 -5.26
C SER A 33 4.56 -7.28 -4.88
N GLU A 34 5.28 -6.63 -5.79
CA GLU A 34 6.54 -5.95 -5.49
C GLU A 34 6.36 -4.84 -4.43
N VAL A 35 5.38 -3.96 -4.64
CA VAL A 35 5.06 -2.88 -3.68
C VAL A 35 4.76 -3.45 -2.30
N TRP A 36 3.91 -4.47 -2.24
CA TRP A 36 3.45 -5.04 -0.98
C TRP A 36 4.54 -5.87 -0.29
N ALA A 37 5.30 -6.67 -1.04
CA ALA A 37 6.38 -7.47 -0.48
C ALA A 37 7.42 -6.59 0.23
N PHE A 38 7.72 -5.41 -0.32
CA PHE A 38 8.59 -4.44 0.34
C PHE A 38 8.07 -4.05 1.74
N PHE A 39 6.80 -3.66 1.87
CA PHE A 39 6.29 -3.22 3.16
C PHE A 39 6.05 -4.36 4.14
N PHE A 40 5.40 -5.44 3.72
CA PHE A 40 4.99 -6.51 4.63
C PHE A 40 6.18 -7.37 5.11
N SER A 41 7.25 -7.49 4.32
CA SER A 41 8.49 -8.14 4.80
C SER A 41 9.13 -7.37 5.96
N ARG A 42 9.15 -6.03 5.88
CA ARG A 42 9.68 -5.17 6.96
C ARG A 42 8.79 -5.18 8.20
N LEU A 43 7.48 -5.26 8.02
CA LEU A 43 6.54 -5.41 9.13
C LEU A 43 6.56 -6.82 9.75
N SER A 44 7.24 -7.80 9.14
CA SER A 44 7.21 -9.21 9.53
C SER A 44 5.78 -9.77 9.59
N LEU A 45 4.92 -9.35 8.64
CA LEU A 45 3.52 -9.74 8.57
C LEU A 45 3.22 -10.53 7.30
N ASN A 46 2.33 -11.53 7.41
CA ASN A 46 1.89 -12.37 6.29
C ASN A 46 0.40 -12.16 6.02
N PRO A 47 0.03 -11.17 5.18
CA PRO A 47 -1.38 -10.87 4.93
C PRO A 47 -2.04 -11.93 4.03
N PRO A 48 -3.35 -12.22 4.20
CA PRO A 48 -4.07 -13.18 3.36
C PRO A 48 -4.05 -12.85 1.86
N ALA A 49 -4.19 -13.85 0.99
CA ALA A 49 -4.17 -13.64 -0.46
C ALA A 49 -5.46 -12.96 -0.98
N LEU A 50 -6.63 -13.29 -0.40
CA LEU A 50 -7.94 -12.80 -0.85
C LEU A 50 -8.30 -11.43 -0.26
N PHE A 51 -9.06 -10.63 -1.01
CA PHE A 51 -9.47 -9.29 -0.58
C PHE A 51 -10.28 -9.30 0.71
N GLU A 52 -11.33 -10.11 0.79
CA GLU A 52 -12.23 -10.13 1.95
C GLU A 52 -11.52 -10.59 3.22
N ASP A 53 -10.67 -11.61 3.09
CA ASP A 53 -9.87 -12.13 4.22
C ASP A 53 -8.89 -11.09 4.71
N LYS A 54 -8.29 -10.34 3.79
CA LYS A 54 -7.37 -9.26 4.14
C LYS A 54 -8.06 -8.13 4.88
N LEU A 55 -9.26 -7.73 4.47
CA LEU A 55 -10.04 -6.72 5.18
C LEU A 55 -10.37 -7.16 6.61
N ARG A 56 -10.69 -8.44 6.81
CA ARG A 56 -10.90 -9.02 8.14
C ARG A 56 -9.60 -9.00 8.97
N TRP A 57 -8.50 -9.45 8.39
CA TRP A 57 -7.18 -9.48 9.01
C TRP A 57 -6.68 -8.09 9.44
N LEU A 58 -6.91 -7.06 8.61
CA LEU A 58 -6.52 -5.67 8.90
C LEU A 58 -7.17 -5.07 10.14
N ARG A 59 -8.23 -5.68 10.68
CA ARG A 59 -8.81 -5.26 11.96
C ARG A 59 -7.81 -5.43 13.10
N ASN A 60 -7.10 -6.55 13.11
CA ASN A 60 -6.10 -6.88 14.13
C ASN A 60 -4.92 -7.70 13.54
N PRO A 61 -4.03 -7.06 12.75
CA PRO A 61 -2.92 -7.73 12.09
C PRO A 61 -1.78 -8.11 13.05
N THR A 62 -1.70 -7.45 14.22
CA THR A 62 -0.68 -7.63 15.26
C THR A 62 -1.19 -7.05 16.58
N SER A 63 -0.65 -7.55 17.70
CA SER A 63 -0.91 -7.01 19.04
C SER A 63 -0.31 -5.61 19.22
N ASP A 64 0.82 -5.32 18.58
CA ASP A 64 1.49 -4.02 18.62
C ASP A 64 0.63 -2.93 17.98
N GLU A 65 0.27 -1.91 18.76
CA GLU A 65 -0.63 -0.86 18.31
C GLU A 65 -0.02 0.07 17.25
N PHE A 66 1.29 0.32 17.32
CA PHE A 66 2.01 1.20 16.39
C PHE A 66 2.20 0.49 15.05
N VAL A 67 2.63 -0.77 15.07
CA VAL A 67 2.73 -1.61 13.88
C VAL A 67 1.34 -1.82 13.27
N ARG A 68 0.29 -1.99 14.07
CA ARG A 68 -1.10 -2.08 13.58
C ARG A 68 -1.55 -0.79 12.88
N LEU A 69 -1.23 0.38 13.43
CA LEU A 69 -1.53 1.67 12.80
C LEU A 69 -0.76 1.83 11.48
N ILE A 70 0.55 1.56 11.49
CA ILE A 70 1.42 1.59 10.31
C ILE A 70 0.89 0.65 9.23
N THR A 71 0.49 -0.57 9.59
CA THR A 71 -0.05 -1.57 8.66
C THR A 71 -1.31 -1.05 7.95
N LYS A 72 -2.22 -0.41 8.69
CA LYS A 72 -3.43 0.19 8.12
C LYS A 72 -3.08 1.33 7.15
N LEU A 73 -2.13 2.19 7.49
CA LEU A 73 -1.67 3.27 6.62
C LEU A 73 -0.98 2.76 5.36
N VAL A 74 -0.08 1.78 5.49
CA VAL A 74 0.56 1.09 4.36
C VAL A 74 -0.49 0.50 3.43
N PHE A 75 -1.50 -0.19 3.96
CA PHE A 75 -2.56 -0.79 3.15
C PHE A 75 -3.36 0.29 2.39
N GLN A 76 -3.80 1.34 3.08
CA GLN A 76 -4.52 2.46 2.46
C GLN A 76 -3.69 3.16 1.38
N ALA A 77 -2.43 3.48 1.67
CA ALA A 77 -1.50 4.07 0.72
C ALA A 77 -1.31 3.16 -0.49
N SER A 78 -1.13 1.86 -0.27
CA SER A 78 -0.93 0.90 -1.36
C SER A 78 -2.11 0.88 -2.34
N LEU A 79 -3.35 0.83 -1.82
CA LEU A 79 -4.55 0.88 -2.67
C LEU A 79 -4.58 2.16 -3.51
N TYR A 80 -4.34 3.31 -2.87
CA TYR A 80 -4.37 4.60 -3.55
C TYR A 80 -3.26 4.73 -4.60
N TYR A 81 -2.01 4.43 -4.25
CA TYR A 81 -0.86 4.66 -5.13
C TYR A 81 -0.79 3.66 -6.29
N ILE A 82 -1.23 2.41 -6.09
CA ILE A 82 -1.40 1.44 -7.19
C ILE A 82 -2.45 1.95 -8.18
N TRP A 83 -3.58 2.46 -7.67
CA TRP A 83 -4.62 3.04 -8.50
C TRP A 83 -4.15 4.32 -9.23
N LYS A 84 -3.43 5.19 -8.53
CA LYS A 84 -2.83 6.41 -9.09
C LYS A 84 -1.86 6.07 -10.22
N GLU A 85 -0.97 5.11 -10.01
CA GLU A 85 -0.01 4.67 -11.03
C GLU A 85 -0.72 4.08 -12.24
N ARG A 86 -1.73 3.21 -12.04
CA ARG A 86 -2.56 2.68 -13.12
C ARG A 86 -3.18 3.79 -13.97
N ASN A 87 -3.78 4.79 -13.33
CA ASN A 87 -4.41 5.90 -14.04
C ASN A 87 -3.39 6.78 -14.76
N SER A 88 -2.23 7.01 -14.16
CA SER A 88 -1.13 7.75 -14.79
C SER A 88 -0.64 7.06 -16.07
N ARG A 89 -0.50 5.73 -16.07
CA ARG A 89 -0.13 4.97 -17.27
C ARG A 89 -1.17 5.07 -18.38
N ILE A 90 -2.45 5.05 -18.02
CA ILE A 90 -3.55 5.13 -18.99
C ILE A 90 -3.70 6.53 -19.59
N HIS A 91 -3.66 7.56 -18.75
CA HIS A 91 -4.03 8.93 -19.18
C HIS A 91 -2.82 9.80 -19.52
N ASN A 92 -1.66 9.53 -18.93
CA ASN A 92 -0.47 10.37 -19.05
C ASN A 92 0.70 9.61 -19.69
N GLN A 93 0.54 8.34 -20.03
CA GLN A 93 1.61 7.48 -20.57
C GLN A 93 2.89 7.49 -19.72
N SER A 94 2.74 7.70 -18.40
CA SER A 94 3.86 7.75 -17.47
C SER A 94 3.94 6.42 -16.72
N PHE A 95 5.07 5.72 -16.92
CA PHE A 95 5.32 4.38 -16.40
C PHE A 95 6.44 4.43 -15.37
N ARG A 96 6.08 4.42 -14.09
CA ARG A 96 7.07 4.41 -13.01
C ARG A 96 7.27 2.99 -12.50
N PRO A 97 8.52 2.60 -12.16
CA PRO A 97 8.78 1.30 -11.55
C PRO A 97 8.18 1.23 -10.13
N ALA A 98 7.97 0.02 -9.62
CA ALA A 98 7.40 -0.19 -8.29
C ALA A 98 8.20 0.52 -7.19
N GLN A 99 9.52 0.58 -7.33
CA GLN A 99 10.45 1.24 -6.41
C GLN A 99 10.19 2.75 -6.29
N ALA A 100 9.85 3.42 -7.39
CA ALA A 100 9.51 4.85 -7.36
C ALA A 100 8.20 5.09 -6.60
N VAL A 101 7.22 4.20 -6.79
CA VAL A 101 5.95 4.24 -6.05
C VAL A 101 6.16 3.94 -4.56
N ILE A 102 7.00 2.95 -4.23
CA ILE A 102 7.38 2.63 -2.85
C ILE A 102 8.02 3.85 -2.15
N LEU A 103 8.93 4.55 -2.83
CA LEU A 103 9.58 5.74 -2.26
C LEU A 103 8.58 6.86 -1.98
N GLU A 104 7.68 7.13 -2.92
CA GLU A 104 6.60 8.12 -2.75
C GLU A 104 5.68 7.74 -1.58
N MET A 105 5.34 6.44 -1.45
CA MET A 105 4.57 5.91 -0.34
C MET A 105 5.30 6.06 1.01
N LYS A 106 6.62 5.81 1.06
CA LYS A 106 7.40 6.01 2.30
C LYS A 106 7.33 7.45 2.77
N GLN A 107 7.55 8.41 1.86
CA GLN A 107 7.54 9.83 2.17
C GLN A 107 6.18 10.30 2.70
N ILE A 108 5.10 9.91 2.03
CA ILE A 108 3.76 10.36 2.45
C ILE A 108 3.31 9.69 3.75
N ILE A 109 3.66 8.42 3.98
CA ILE A 109 3.34 7.74 5.25
C ILE A 109 4.10 8.40 6.39
N GLN A 110 5.40 8.65 6.23
CA GLN A 110 6.20 9.35 7.24
C GLN A 110 5.63 10.74 7.56
N ALA A 111 5.25 11.52 6.55
CA ALA A 111 4.61 12.83 6.72
C ALA A 111 3.27 12.74 7.48
N ARG A 112 2.52 11.64 7.32
CA ARG A 112 1.28 11.38 8.07
C ARG A 112 1.53 10.93 9.51
N LEU A 113 2.63 10.24 9.76
CA LEU A 113 2.99 9.73 11.09
C LEU A 113 3.57 10.79 12.02
N ASP A 114 4.20 11.83 11.49
CA ASP A 114 4.78 12.92 12.28
C ASP A 114 3.76 13.60 13.22
N PRO A 115 2.62 14.15 12.73
CA PRO A 115 1.64 14.77 13.62
C PRO A 115 0.99 13.77 14.58
N LEU A 116 0.76 12.53 14.14
CA LEU A 116 0.20 11.47 15.00
C LEU A 116 1.13 11.14 16.16
N SER A 117 2.44 11.14 15.91
CA SER A 117 3.46 10.87 16.92
C SER A 117 3.49 11.96 17.98
N ARG A 118 3.37 13.24 17.58
CA ARG A 118 3.32 14.38 18.50
C ARG A 118 2.13 14.32 19.47
N VAL A 119 0.97 13.90 18.97
CA VAL A 119 -0.25 13.72 19.81
C VAL A 119 -0.10 12.53 20.77
N HIS A 120 0.51 11.43 20.32
CA HIS A 120 0.68 10.23 21.13
C HIS A 120 1.79 10.34 22.18
N ASN A 121 2.81 11.16 21.94
CA ASN A 121 3.98 11.30 22.83
C ASN A 121 3.63 11.89 24.20
N SER A 122 2.44 12.47 24.37
CA SER A 122 1.94 12.91 25.68
C SER A 122 1.70 11.74 26.68
N ARG A 123 1.82 10.47 26.26
CA ARG A 123 1.48 9.28 27.08
C ARG A 123 2.58 8.23 27.25
N ARG A 124 3.70 8.28 26.52
CA ARG A 124 4.82 7.32 26.62
C ARG A 124 6.16 8.02 26.47
N VAL A 125 7.16 7.62 27.25
CA VAL A 125 8.48 8.28 27.32
C VAL A 125 9.48 7.74 26.29
N ASP A 126 9.33 6.48 25.83
CA ASP A 126 10.43 5.79 25.15
C ASP A 126 10.22 5.45 23.66
N THR A 127 8.98 5.44 23.14
CA THR A 127 8.75 5.03 21.74
C THR A 127 7.53 5.72 21.12
N THR A 128 7.72 6.31 19.94
CA THR A 128 6.66 6.94 19.14
C THR A 128 6.32 6.09 17.91
N VAL A 129 5.15 6.34 17.30
CA VAL A 129 4.77 5.69 16.04
C VAL A 129 5.80 5.99 14.93
N LEU A 130 6.27 7.24 14.84
CA LEU A 130 7.31 7.63 13.88
C LEU A 130 8.64 6.94 14.18
N GLY A 131 9.04 6.82 15.46
CA GLY A 131 10.23 6.06 15.85
C GLY A 131 10.13 4.59 15.44
N THR A 132 8.96 3.99 15.64
CA THR A 132 8.67 2.61 15.19
C THR A 132 8.79 2.50 13.67
N TRP A 133 8.24 3.45 12.91
CA TRP A 133 8.37 3.50 11.46
C TRP A 133 9.82 3.58 10.98
N LEU A 134 10.62 4.47 11.57
CA LEU A 134 12.04 4.64 11.21
C LEU A 134 12.89 3.40 11.54
N GLY A 135 12.50 2.64 12.56
CA GLY A 135 13.15 1.35 12.86
C GLY A 135 12.84 0.25 11.84
N LEU A 136 11.71 0.36 11.12
CA LEU A 136 11.25 -0.65 10.16
C LEU A 136 11.68 -0.34 8.72
N PHE A 137 11.78 0.94 8.34
CA PHE A 137 11.89 1.40 6.94
C PHE A 137 13.03 2.39 6.67
#